data_AF-A0A5L4X2C7-F1
#
_entry.id   AF-A0A5L4X2C7-F1
#
_cell.length_a   1.000
_cell.length_b   1.000
_cell.length_c   1.000
_cell.angle_alpha   90.00
_cell.angle_beta   90.00
_cell.angle_gamma   90.00
#
_symmetry.space_group_name_H-M   'P 1'
#
loop_
_entity.id
_entity.type
_entity.pdbx_description
1 polymer ?
#
loop_
_entity_poly.entity_id
_entity_poly.type
_entity_poly.pdbx_seq_one_letter_code
_entity_poly.pdbx_strand_id
1 'polypeptide(L)' 'MDNSLSGYTKKYDNEGYGLQYPDGHVIRFYERILKYKLNKTSGNLLDFGCGNGVHSKYFQDVTGGGY' A
#
# COMPACT_ATOMS: atom_id res chain seq x y z
N MET A 1 -19.58 19.51 -13.43
CA MET A 1 -18.90 18.83 -12.31
C MET A 1 -17.68 18.17 -12.91
N ASP A 2 -16.47 18.59 -12.53
CA ASP A 2 -15.29 17.79 -12.84
C ASP A 2 -15.45 16.45 -12.13
N ASN A 3 -15.48 15.38 -12.92
CA ASN A 3 -15.60 14.03 -12.41
C ASN A 3 -14.37 13.74 -11.55
N SER A 4 -14.55 13.56 -10.24
CA SER A 4 -13.48 13.19 -9.31
C SER A 4 -12.65 11.99 -9.77
N LEU A 5 -13.26 11.08 -10.56
CA LEU A 5 -12.59 9.94 -11.17
C LEU A 5 -11.59 10.35 -12.27
N SER A 6 -11.96 11.28 -13.17
CA SER A 6 -11.04 11.69 -14.24
C SER A 6 -9.82 12.43 -13.70
N GLY A 7 -10.02 13.24 -12.65
CA GLY A 7 -8.92 13.87 -11.92
C GLY A 7 -8.01 12.85 -11.24
N TYR A 8 -8.59 11.80 -10.64
CA TYR A 8 -7.83 10.71 -10.04
C TYR A 8 -6.98 9.96 -11.07
N THR A 9 -7.60 9.48 -12.16
CA THR A 9 -6.92 8.77 -13.26
C THR A 9 -5.79 9.63 -13.84
N LYS A 10 -6.03 10.90 -14.14
CA LYS A 10 -4.99 11.77 -14.69
C LYS A 10 -3.79 11.88 -13.74
N LYS A 11 -4.05 12.12 -12.46
CA LYS A 11 -3.03 12.31 -11.43
C LYS A 11 -2.14 11.07 -11.27
N TYR A 12 -2.73 9.89 -11.10
CA TYR A 12 -1.98 8.67 -10.79
C TYR A 12 -1.46 7.95 -12.04
N ASP A 13 -2.21 7.92 -13.15
CA ASP A 13 -1.86 7.12 -14.33
C ASP A 13 -1.02 7.90 -15.34
N ASN A 14 -1.26 9.21 -15.48
CA ASN A 14 -0.63 10.03 -16.52
C ASN A 14 0.47 10.96 -15.98
N GLU A 15 0.29 11.49 -14.77
CA GLU A 15 1.22 12.46 -14.16
C GLU A 15 2.25 11.80 -13.24
N GLY A 16 2.20 10.47 -13.09
CA GLY A 16 3.16 9.71 -12.28
C GLY A 16 3.07 10.03 -10.78
N TYR A 17 1.92 10.51 -10.30
CA TYR A 17 1.75 10.82 -8.90
C TYR A 17 1.71 9.55 -8.05
N GLY A 18 2.28 9.63 -6.86
CA GLY A 18 2.35 8.53 -5.90
C GLY A 18 3.78 8.16 -5.57
N LEU A 19 3.93 7.20 -4.68
CA LEU A 19 5.26 6.74 -4.28
C LEU A 19 5.80 5.76 -5.31
N GLN A 20 7.09 5.80 -5.59
CA GLN A 20 7.73 4.77 -6.42
C GLN A 20 8.02 3.50 -5.61
N TYR A 21 8.24 3.65 -4.29
CA TYR A 21 8.59 2.58 -3.37
C TYR A 21 7.79 2.70 -2.08
N PRO A 22 7.46 1.58 -1.42
CA PRO A 22 6.75 1.60 -0.15
C PRO A 22 7.56 2.32 0.93
N ASP A 23 6.89 3.16 1.71
CA ASP A 23 7.52 3.90 2.80
C ASP A 23 8.12 2.98 3.87
N GLY A 24 9.38 3.23 4.20
CA GLY A 24 10.08 2.46 5.22
C GLY A 24 9.45 2.55 6.61
N HIS A 25 8.69 3.59 6.94
CA HIS A 25 8.00 3.65 8.24
C HIS A 25 6.77 2.74 8.29
N VAL A 26 6.02 2.60 7.18
CA VAL A 26 4.88 1.67 7.06
C VAL A 26 5.39 0.23 7.14
N ILE A 27 6.46 -0.08 6.41
CA ILE A 27 7.08 -1.42 6.44
C ILE A 27 7.59 -1.76 7.85
N ARG A 28 8.30 -0.81 8.50
CA ARG A 28 8.81 -1.04 9.87
C ARG A 28 7.67 -1.25 10.88
N PHE A 29 6.56 -0.55 10.74
CA PHE A 29 5.38 -0.77 11.59
C PHE A 29 4.85 -2.19 11.42
N TYR A 30 4.67 -2.64 10.18
CA TYR A 30 4.23 -4.01 9.90
C TYR A 30 5.19 -5.05 10.49
N GLU A 31 6.49 -4.96 10.18
CA GLU A 31 7.48 -5.96 10.63
C GLU A 31 7.65 -5.98 12.15
N ARG A 32 7.79 -4.80 12.79
CA ARG A 32 8.15 -4.72 14.22
C ARG A 32 6.94 -4.79 15.15
N ILE A 33 5.81 -4.24 14.74
CA ILE A 33 4.63 -4.15 15.60
C ILE A 33 3.66 -5.28 15.27
N LEU A 34 3.17 -5.35 14.03
CA LEU A 34 2.15 -6.34 13.68
C LEU A 34 2.73 -7.76 13.74
N LYS A 35 3.81 -8.02 13.00
CA LYS A 35 4.41 -9.36 12.90
C LYS A 35 5.18 -9.74 14.17
N TYR A 36 6.17 -8.96 14.59
CA TYR A 36 7.02 -9.35 15.72
C TYR A 36 6.33 -9.22 17.09
N LYS A 37 5.74 -8.05 17.40
CA LYS A 37 5.18 -7.81 18.74
C LYS A 37 3.80 -8.43 18.94
N LEU A 38 2.94 -8.41 17.93
CA LEU A 38 1.54 -8.82 18.03
C LEU A 38 1.23 -10.17 17.38
N ASN A 39 2.21 -10.77 16.69
CA ASN A 39 2.07 -12.02 15.93
C ASN A 39 0.86 -12.01 14.97
N LYS A 40 0.64 -10.87 14.30
CA LYS A 40 -0.37 -10.67 13.27
C LYS A 40 0.29 -10.76 11.90
N THR A 41 0.16 -11.92 11.27
CA THR A 41 0.79 -12.26 9.99
C THR A 41 -0.20 -12.61 8.88
N SER A 42 -1.50 -12.65 9.18
CA SER A 42 -2.56 -13.00 8.25
C SER A 42 -3.85 -12.20 8.54
N GLY A 43 -4.73 -12.15 7.54
CA GLY A 43 -5.98 -11.40 7.59
C GLY A 43 -6.05 -10.32 6.51
N ASN A 44 -7.09 -9.50 6.60
CA ASN A 44 -7.32 -8.42 5.62
C ASN A 44 -6.65 -7.12 6.10
N LEU A 45 -6.03 -6.40 5.17
CA LEU A 45 -5.45 -5.07 5.40
C LEU A 45 -6.27 -4.03 4.63
N LEU A 46 -6.70 -2.97 5.32
CA LEU A 46 -7.30 -1.79 4.69
C LEU A 46 -6.24 -0.71 4.53
N ASP A 47 -5.92 -0.39 3.28
CA ASP A 47 -5.01 0.70 2.91
C ASP A 47 -5.85 1.93 2.51
N PHE A 48 -6.19 2.76 3.49
CA PHE A 48 -7.02 3.93 3.26
C PHE A 48 -6.20 5.06 2.60
N GLY A 49 -6.65 5.52 1.43
CA GLY A 49 -5.89 6.50 0.66
C GLY A 49 -4.67 5.89 -0.04
N CYS A 50 -4.79 4.65 -0.53
CA CYS A 50 -3.72 3.87 -1.13
C CYS A 50 -3.02 4.50 -2.34
N GLY A 51 -3.62 5.52 -2.98
CA GLY A 51 -3.04 6.21 -4.13
C GLY A 51 -2.73 5.24 -5.28
N ASN A 52 -1.47 5.14 -5.67
CA ASN A 52 -1.04 4.18 -6.70
C ASN A 52 -0.88 2.73 -6.19
N GLY A 53 -1.26 2.45 -4.94
CA GLY A 53 -1.35 1.10 -4.38
C GLY A 53 0.00 0.46 -4.00
N VAL A 54 1.07 1.24 -3.91
CA VAL A 54 2.42 0.69 -3.70
C VAL A 54 2.60 -0.07 -2.38
N HIS A 55 2.01 0.40 -1.26
CA HIS A 55 2.06 -0.36 0.01
C HIS A 55 1.22 -1.63 -0.06
N SER A 56 0.00 -1.53 -0.60
CA SER A 56 -0.87 -2.69 -0.82
C SER A 56 -0.20 -3.78 -1.65
N LYS A 57 0.48 -3.41 -2.75
CA LYS A 57 1.26 -4.36 -3.58
C LYS A 57 2.40 -5.00 -2.79
N TYR A 58 3.18 -4.19 -2.06
CA TYR A 58 4.26 -4.71 -1.22
C TYR A 58 3.76 -5.76 -0.22
N PHE A 59 2.64 -5.48 0.48
CA PHE A 59 2.10 -6.43 1.46
C PHE A 59 1.45 -7.65 0.81
N GLN A 60 0.88 -7.53 -0.38
CA GLN A 60 0.42 -8.69 -1.16
C GLN A 60 1.58 -9.66 -1.43
N ASP A 61 2.72 -9.16 -1.88
CA ASP A 61 3.90 -9.98 -2.18
C ASP A 61 4.49 -10.62 -0.90
N VAL A 62 4.50 -9.89 0.21
CA VAL A 62 5.07 -10.37 1.49
C VAL A 62 4.16 -11.38 2.21
N THR A 63 2.84 -11.26 2.05
CA THR A 63 1.86 -12.12 2.75
C THR A 63 1.30 -13.26 1.90
N GLY A 64 1.37 -13.15 0.57
CA GLY A 64 0.74 -14.05 -0.39
C GLY A 64 1.56 -15.28 -0.82
N GLY A 65 2.80 -15.43 -0.35
CA GLY A 65 3.73 -16.51 -0.70
C GLY A 65 5.09 -15.90 -1.05
N GLY A 66 6.19 -16.22 -0.37
CA GLY A 66 6.70 -17.58 -0.26
C GLY A 66 7.21 -18.03 -1.64
N TYR A 67 8.48 -17.70 -1.94
CA TYR A 67 9.27 -18.58 -2.82
C TYR A 67 9.72 -19.78 -1.98
#